data_AF-A0A367HSG5-F1
#
_entry.id   AF-A0A367HSG5-F1
#
_cell.length_a   1.000
_cell.length_b   1.000
_cell.length_c   1.000
_cell.angle_alpha   90.00
_cell.angle_beta   90.00
_cell.angle_gamma   90.00
#
_symmetry.space_group_name_H-M   'P 1'
#
loop_
_entity.id
_entity.type
_entity.pdbx_description
1 polymer ?
#
loop_
_entity_poly.entity_id
_entity_poly.type
_entity_poly.pdbx_seq_one_letter_code
_entity_poly.pdbx_strand_id
1 'polypeptide(L)'
;MAADDSAAPAPSAAADRPERSGARRALLWTAGIITAVSGILLSVGSFLGLYVRPTSDDWCAAWKSRDMGVFGITSDFYNTQNGRVTNAFLSGIIYSDGLAGIKVLPVILVVTMGVGLVLLGREILRAFGTRAPLLLLVAVAMVLEALLFFAGTRSYQVLLWTPATISHTMPFIIALWALLFGIWAFRTGRKALRNTALVVTALVGFAIGTLSEPFTVVSCVLVGTAALVCLPRLKVARTWYPFTWSAVYCGAAVIGLTFLYTSPGARWRRAQTPPTKMSVGDVFKDYFHIWDTILHQWIYLGAIAAGLLLGLAVALLAPRREAPAAHRPPVAMLRVIAVLPVPLMALCTLLVAYALRSGYGPTGWTYARTWMNFMIPLVIALCGYGVLLGHWAGRRIVERRAPRLVPIVATVLVGAFALSATAALVPSVQKLAVSTVYRSIAWDKQNAKIRSEIANGETDVAYKPMYIGSLAEPFFTKNYKRDWVAQCTSKFYGVDRIHKQ
;
A
#
# COMPACT_ATOMS: atom_id res chain seq x y z
N MET A 1 -17.25 -69.43 -37.44
CA MET A 1 -17.42 -67.96 -37.50
C MET A 1 -18.01 -67.57 -36.15
N ALA A 2 -17.20 -67.19 -35.16
CA ALA A 2 -16.67 -65.83 -34.89
C ALA A 2 -17.82 -64.85 -34.54
N ALA A 3 -17.85 -64.10 -33.43
CA ALA A 3 -16.76 -63.57 -32.61
C ALA A 3 -17.18 -63.39 -31.13
N ASP A 4 -16.16 -63.35 -30.28
CA ASP A 4 -16.17 -63.27 -28.82
C ASP A 4 -16.07 -61.79 -28.37
N ASP A 5 -17.15 -61.25 -27.80
CA ASP A 5 -17.25 -59.86 -27.33
C ASP A 5 -16.62 -59.70 -25.94
N SER A 6 -15.31 -59.49 -25.93
CA SER A 6 -14.55 -59.13 -24.73
C SER A 6 -14.68 -57.63 -24.43
N ALA A 7 -15.68 -57.29 -23.61
CA ALA A 7 -15.86 -55.95 -23.06
C ALA A 7 -14.67 -55.56 -22.16
N ALA A 8 -13.85 -54.62 -22.63
CA ALA A 8 -12.76 -54.05 -21.84
C ALA A 8 -13.29 -53.31 -20.59
N PRO A 9 -12.71 -53.53 -19.40
CA PRO A 9 -13.14 -52.83 -18.19
C PRO A 9 -12.81 -51.34 -18.29
N ALA A 10 -13.81 -50.50 -18.00
CA ALA A 10 -13.67 -49.06 -17.92
C ALA A 10 -12.52 -48.68 -16.95
N PRO A 11 -11.62 -47.74 -17.31
CA PRO A 11 -10.55 -47.32 -16.42
C PRO A 11 -11.15 -46.75 -15.14
N SER A 12 -10.84 -47.42 -14.02
CA SER A 12 -11.30 -47.06 -12.70
C SER A 12 -10.99 -45.59 -12.41
N ALA A 13 -12.02 -44.89 -11.93
CA ALA A 13 -11.91 -43.53 -11.43
C ALA A 13 -10.69 -43.42 -10.51
N ALA A 14 -9.76 -42.56 -10.91
CA ALA A 14 -8.50 -42.30 -10.26
C ALA A 14 -8.69 -42.20 -8.74
N ALA A 15 -8.24 -43.24 -8.01
CA ALA A 15 -8.05 -43.19 -6.58
C ALA A 15 -7.20 -41.96 -6.26
N ASP A 16 -7.83 -40.95 -5.66
CA ASP A 16 -7.20 -39.72 -5.23
C ASP A 16 -6.14 -40.10 -4.19
N ARG A 17 -4.87 -40.18 -4.63
CA ARG A 17 -3.81 -40.81 -3.82
C ARG A 17 -3.75 -40.15 -2.43
N PRO A 18 -3.77 -40.92 -1.33
CA PRO A 18 -3.72 -40.39 0.04
C PRO A 18 -2.51 -39.48 0.29
N GLU A 19 -1.47 -39.59 -0.54
CA GLU A 19 -0.25 -38.78 -0.54
C GLU A 19 -0.49 -37.28 -0.73
N ARG A 20 -1.47 -36.88 -1.55
CA ARG A 20 -1.78 -35.45 -1.79
C ARG A 20 -2.53 -34.80 -0.63
N SER A 21 -3.14 -35.61 0.24
CA SER A 21 -3.95 -35.11 1.35
C SER A 21 -3.09 -34.46 2.45
N GLY A 22 -1.90 -34.99 2.74
CA GLY A 22 -1.02 -34.51 3.80
C GLY A 22 -0.41 -33.12 3.54
N ALA A 23 0.20 -32.93 2.36
CA ALA A 23 0.79 -31.64 1.99
C ALA A 23 -0.27 -30.52 1.86
N ARG A 24 -1.44 -30.85 1.30
CA ARG A 24 -2.58 -29.91 1.25
C ARG A 24 -3.04 -29.51 2.65
N ARG A 25 -3.16 -30.48 3.56
CA ARG A 25 -3.56 -30.22 4.96
C ARG A 25 -2.53 -29.34 5.66
N ALA A 26 -1.24 -29.63 5.51
CA ALA A 26 -0.16 -28.80 6.06
C ALA A 26 -0.23 -27.35 5.52
N LEU A 27 -0.37 -27.17 4.21
CA LEU A 27 -0.51 -25.84 3.60
C LEU A 27 -1.70 -25.05 4.16
N LEU A 28 -2.86 -25.68 4.31
CA LEU A 28 -4.06 -25.02 4.83
C LEU A 28 -3.93 -24.68 6.31
N TRP A 29 -3.33 -25.55 7.14
CA TRP A 29 -3.05 -25.25 8.54
C TRP A 29 -2.07 -24.11 8.69
N THR A 30 -0.95 -24.16 7.96
CA THR A 30 0.05 -23.09 7.95
C THR A 30 -0.59 -21.76 7.51
N ALA A 31 -1.39 -21.77 6.43
CA ALA A 31 -2.10 -20.57 5.98
C ALA A 31 -3.11 -20.07 7.03
N GLY A 32 -3.83 -20.97 7.70
CA GLY A 32 -4.76 -20.63 8.77
C GLY A 32 -4.07 -19.94 9.97
N ILE A 33 -2.94 -20.49 10.42
CA ILE A 33 -2.15 -19.91 11.53
C ILE A 33 -1.60 -18.53 11.13
N ILE A 34 -1.03 -18.39 9.94
CA ILE A 34 -0.54 -17.11 9.43
C ILE A 34 -1.68 -16.10 9.34
N THR A 35 -2.82 -16.50 8.79
CA THR A 35 -4.03 -15.65 8.71
C THR A 35 -4.46 -15.19 10.10
N ALA A 36 -4.48 -16.09 11.10
CA ALA A 36 -4.86 -15.72 12.46
C ALA A 36 -3.88 -14.71 13.06
N VAL A 37 -2.56 -14.94 12.97
CA VAL A 37 -1.56 -14.04 13.57
C VAL A 37 -1.49 -12.69 12.85
N SER A 38 -1.40 -12.67 11.52
CA SER A 38 -1.43 -11.41 10.75
C SER A 38 -2.76 -10.68 10.94
N GLY A 39 -3.88 -11.42 10.96
CA GLY A 39 -5.21 -10.90 11.20
C GLY A 39 -5.36 -10.24 12.57
N ILE A 40 -4.78 -10.81 13.63
CA ILE A 40 -4.74 -10.18 14.97
C ILE A 40 -4.01 -8.84 14.92
N LEU A 41 -2.81 -8.78 14.32
CA LEU A 41 -2.04 -7.53 14.23
C LEU A 41 -2.81 -6.44 13.47
N LEU A 42 -3.39 -6.80 12.32
CA LEU A 42 -4.19 -5.87 11.51
C LEU A 42 -5.47 -5.44 12.22
N SER A 43 -6.10 -6.34 12.98
CA SER A 43 -7.28 -6.02 13.79
C SER A 43 -6.94 -5.05 14.91
N VAL A 44 -5.80 -5.23 15.59
CA VAL A 44 -5.30 -4.27 16.59
C VAL A 44 -5.07 -2.91 15.93
N GLY A 45 -4.36 -2.84 14.80
CA GLY A 45 -4.14 -1.59 14.08
C GLY A 45 -5.45 -0.91 13.64
N SER A 46 -6.42 -1.68 13.18
CA SER A 46 -7.74 -1.19 12.79
C SER A 46 -8.52 -0.65 13.99
N PHE A 47 -8.49 -1.37 15.11
CA PHE A 47 -9.13 -0.98 16.37
C PHE A 47 -8.52 0.30 16.97
N LEU A 48 -7.21 0.49 16.81
CA LEU A 48 -6.53 1.72 17.24
C LEU A 48 -7.06 2.98 16.55
N GLY A 49 -7.75 2.85 15.42
CA GLY A 49 -8.48 3.96 14.78
C GLY A 49 -9.39 4.71 15.76
N LEU A 50 -10.09 4.00 16.67
CA LEU A 50 -10.99 4.61 17.66
C LEU A 50 -10.27 5.56 18.64
N TYR A 51 -8.97 5.37 18.83
CA TYR A 51 -8.11 6.14 19.73
C TYR A 51 -7.34 7.25 19.01
N VAL A 52 -7.48 7.38 17.69
CA VAL A 52 -6.86 8.48 16.95
C VAL A 52 -7.48 9.81 17.41
N ARG A 53 -6.60 10.79 17.66
CA ARG A 53 -6.93 12.19 17.98
C ARG A 53 -6.11 13.12 17.11
N PRO A 54 -6.63 14.31 16.75
CA PRO A 54 -5.94 15.25 15.88
C PRO A 54 -4.51 15.54 16.32
N THR A 55 -3.57 15.53 15.38
CA THR A 55 -2.19 15.99 15.52
C THR A 55 -1.75 16.66 14.22
N SER A 56 -0.75 17.55 14.28
CA SER A 56 -0.17 18.17 13.07
C SER A 56 -1.24 18.67 12.08
N ASP A 57 -1.24 18.17 10.84
CA ASP A 57 -2.14 18.62 9.76
C ASP A 57 -3.63 18.33 10.03
N ASP A 58 -3.94 17.39 10.95
CA ASP A 58 -5.32 17.06 11.32
C ASP A 58 -6.05 18.28 11.88
N TRP A 59 -5.34 19.13 12.65
CA TRP A 59 -5.94 20.34 13.22
C TRP A 59 -6.46 21.26 12.13
N CYS A 60 -5.65 21.49 11.09
CA CYS A 60 -6.04 22.34 9.97
C CYS A 60 -7.14 21.70 9.13
N ALA A 61 -7.02 20.42 8.83
CA ALA A 61 -8.00 19.71 8.03
C ALA A 61 -9.38 19.66 8.72
N ALA A 62 -9.41 19.44 10.04
CA ALA A 62 -10.63 19.37 10.82
C ALA A 62 -11.39 20.70 10.84
N TRP A 63 -10.74 21.82 11.21
CA TRP A 63 -11.46 23.10 11.26
C TRP A 63 -11.86 23.59 9.87
N LYS A 64 -11.00 23.41 8.85
CA LYS A 64 -11.33 23.82 7.48
C LYS A 64 -12.49 23.01 6.91
N SER A 65 -12.55 21.71 7.19
CA SER A 65 -13.67 20.89 6.72
C SER A 65 -14.98 21.27 7.41
N ARG A 66 -14.93 21.59 8.71
CA ARG A 66 -16.09 22.10 9.47
C ARG A 66 -16.58 23.45 8.92
N ASP A 67 -15.66 24.40 8.72
CA ASP A 67 -16.03 25.80 8.46
C ASP A 67 -16.15 26.14 6.96
N MET A 68 -15.44 25.42 6.09
CA MET A 68 -15.41 25.66 4.65
C MET A 68 -16.11 24.57 3.84
N GLY A 69 -16.40 23.41 4.44
CA GLY A 69 -16.91 22.23 3.76
C GLY A 69 -15.90 21.61 2.78
N VAL A 70 -16.31 20.52 2.12
CA VAL A 70 -15.45 19.72 1.23
C VAL A 70 -14.89 20.53 0.05
N PHE A 71 -15.75 21.32 -0.60
CA PHE A 71 -15.32 22.13 -1.74
C PHE A 71 -14.55 23.37 -1.31
N GLY A 72 -14.82 23.93 -0.14
CA GLY A 72 -14.09 25.09 0.37
C GLY A 72 -12.65 24.74 0.73
N ILE A 73 -12.40 23.64 1.46
CA ILE A 73 -11.02 23.18 1.73
C ILE A 73 -10.29 22.81 0.43
N THR A 74 -11.00 22.26 -0.56
CA THR A 74 -10.43 21.95 -1.90
C THR A 74 -10.00 23.21 -2.64
N SER A 75 -10.86 24.23 -2.65
CA SER A 75 -10.57 25.54 -3.24
C SER A 75 -9.40 26.23 -2.52
N ASP A 76 -9.36 26.17 -1.19
CA ASP A 76 -8.25 26.71 -0.40
C ASP A 76 -6.92 26.02 -0.75
N PHE A 77 -6.90 24.69 -0.85
CA PHE A 77 -5.67 23.99 -1.22
C PHE A 77 -5.16 24.36 -2.61
N TYR A 78 -6.07 24.58 -3.56
CA TYR A 78 -5.74 25.02 -4.91
C TYR A 78 -5.18 26.45 -4.93
N ASN A 79 -5.87 27.38 -4.26
CA ASN A 79 -5.60 28.80 -4.37
C ASN A 79 -4.48 29.27 -3.42
N THR A 80 -4.37 28.71 -2.22
CA THR A 80 -3.54 29.26 -1.14
C THR A 80 -2.48 28.29 -0.61
N GLN A 81 -2.63 26.97 -0.81
CA GLN A 81 -1.70 25.99 -0.21
C GLN A 81 -0.71 25.33 -1.17
N ASN A 82 -0.98 24.11 -1.65
CA ASN A 82 -0.01 23.28 -2.35
C ASN A 82 -0.56 22.67 -3.65
N GLY A 83 -1.80 22.98 -4.03
CA GLY A 83 -2.40 22.50 -5.26
C GLY A 83 -2.94 21.07 -5.22
N ARG A 84 -2.83 20.36 -4.08
CA ARG A 84 -3.25 18.96 -3.95
C ARG A 84 -4.78 18.84 -3.82
N VAL A 85 -5.51 19.11 -4.90
CA VAL A 85 -6.98 19.18 -4.88
C VAL A 85 -7.65 17.86 -4.50
N THR A 86 -7.19 16.72 -5.01
CA THR A 86 -7.76 15.42 -4.63
C THR A 86 -7.46 15.10 -3.16
N ASN A 87 -6.28 15.48 -2.67
CA ASN A 87 -5.92 15.32 -1.26
C ASN A 87 -6.85 16.13 -0.35
N ALA A 88 -7.09 17.38 -0.71
CA ALA A 88 -7.97 18.28 0.01
C ALA A 88 -9.43 17.82 -0.03
N PHE A 89 -9.90 17.34 -1.19
CA PHE A 89 -11.24 16.78 -1.35
C PHE A 89 -11.45 15.55 -0.45
N LEU A 90 -10.50 14.61 -0.44
CA LEU A 90 -10.55 13.44 0.44
C LEU A 90 -10.46 13.86 1.91
N SER A 91 -9.63 14.85 2.25
CA SER A 91 -9.56 15.40 3.60
C SER A 91 -10.93 15.99 3.99
N GLY A 92 -11.54 16.78 3.13
CA GLY A 92 -12.88 17.34 3.33
C GLY A 92 -13.92 16.28 3.62
N ILE A 93 -13.94 15.19 2.84
CA ILE A 93 -14.85 14.05 3.07
C ILE A 93 -14.57 13.41 4.43
N ILE A 94 -13.32 13.07 4.73
CA ILE A 94 -12.97 12.30 5.93
C ILE A 94 -13.17 13.11 7.21
N TYR A 95 -12.99 14.43 7.15
CA TYR A 95 -13.18 15.35 8.28
C TYR A 95 -14.58 16.00 8.33
N SER A 96 -15.47 15.67 7.39
CA SER A 96 -16.82 16.29 7.31
C SER A 96 -17.69 16.00 8.52
N ASP A 97 -17.63 14.77 9.04
CA ASP A 97 -18.35 14.32 10.24
C ASP A 97 -17.45 14.36 11.49
N GLY A 98 -16.75 15.48 11.66
CA GLY A 98 -15.80 15.71 12.74
C GLY A 98 -14.67 14.68 12.76
N LEU A 99 -14.57 13.90 13.84
CA LEU A 99 -13.50 12.91 14.04
C LEU A 99 -13.95 11.48 13.68
N ALA A 100 -15.17 11.26 13.18
CA ALA A 100 -15.64 9.91 12.87
C ALA A 100 -14.85 9.29 11.71
N GLY A 101 -14.65 10.03 10.63
CA GLY A 101 -13.95 9.54 9.44
C GLY A 101 -12.51 9.10 9.72
N ILE A 102 -11.76 9.88 10.51
CA ILE A 102 -10.38 9.51 10.88
C ILE A 102 -10.32 8.25 11.75
N LYS A 103 -11.38 7.95 12.52
CA LYS A 103 -11.45 6.77 13.38
C LYS A 103 -11.74 5.49 12.61
N VAL A 104 -12.57 5.56 11.56
CA VAL A 104 -12.93 4.39 10.74
C VAL A 104 -11.94 4.15 9.60
N LEU A 105 -11.17 5.17 9.23
CA LEU A 105 -10.25 5.09 8.10
C LEU A 105 -9.26 3.91 8.15
N PRO A 106 -8.59 3.58 9.28
CA PRO A 106 -7.68 2.44 9.33
C PRO A 106 -8.34 1.10 8.95
N VAL A 107 -9.58 0.86 9.39
CA VAL A 107 -10.37 -0.33 9.02
C VAL A 107 -10.62 -0.35 7.52
N ILE A 108 -11.03 0.79 6.94
CA ILE A 108 -11.29 0.91 5.50
C ILE A 108 -10.02 0.62 4.71
N LEU A 109 -8.86 1.16 5.11
CA LEU A 109 -7.58 0.94 4.43
C LEU A 109 -7.20 -0.55 4.43
N VAL A 110 -7.23 -1.21 5.59
CA VAL A 110 -6.90 -2.63 5.74
C VAL A 110 -7.86 -3.51 4.92
N VAL A 111 -9.17 -3.29 5.03
CA VAL A 111 -10.14 -4.13 4.31
C VAL A 111 -10.04 -3.93 2.80
N THR A 112 -9.99 -2.69 2.33
CA THR A 112 -9.99 -2.40 0.89
C THR A 112 -8.68 -2.79 0.21
N MET A 113 -7.54 -2.61 0.88
CA MET A 113 -6.24 -3.07 0.38
C MET A 113 -6.16 -4.60 0.40
N GLY A 114 -6.52 -5.26 1.49
CA GLY A 114 -6.48 -6.71 1.63
C GLY A 114 -7.36 -7.42 0.60
N VAL A 115 -8.60 -6.96 0.42
CA VAL A 115 -9.50 -7.49 -0.63
C VAL A 115 -8.92 -7.25 -2.02
N GLY A 116 -8.41 -6.05 -2.30
CA GLY A 116 -7.78 -5.72 -3.57
C GLY A 116 -6.59 -6.62 -3.90
N LEU A 117 -5.70 -6.87 -2.93
CA LEU A 117 -4.54 -7.74 -3.08
C LEU A 117 -4.93 -9.20 -3.31
N VAL A 118 -5.93 -9.71 -2.59
CA VAL A 118 -6.47 -11.06 -2.80
C VAL A 118 -7.03 -11.20 -4.22
N LEU A 119 -7.84 -10.23 -4.67
CA LEU A 119 -8.42 -10.24 -6.01
C LEU A 119 -7.33 -10.15 -7.10
N LEU A 120 -6.34 -9.29 -6.92
CA LEU A 120 -5.20 -9.17 -7.83
C LEU A 120 -4.43 -10.49 -7.91
N GLY A 121 -4.11 -11.11 -6.76
CA GLY A 121 -3.47 -12.42 -6.70
C GLY A 121 -4.27 -13.50 -7.44
N ARG A 122 -5.61 -13.50 -7.31
CA ARG A 122 -6.48 -14.41 -8.08
C ARG A 122 -6.38 -14.16 -9.58
N GLU A 123 -6.40 -12.91 -10.03
CA GLU A 123 -6.28 -12.57 -11.44
C GLU A 123 -4.91 -12.95 -12.02
N ILE A 124 -3.83 -12.71 -11.27
CA ILE A 124 -2.47 -13.09 -11.67
C ILE A 124 -2.36 -14.62 -11.81
N LEU A 125 -2.78 -15.39 -10.80
CA LEU A 125 -2.71 -16.86 -10.87
C LEU A 125 -3.56 -17.42 -12.01
N ARG A 126 -4.75 -16.85 -12.24
CA ARG A 126 -5.61 -17.20 -13.38
C ARG A 126 -4.94 -16.91 -14.72
N ALA A 127 -4.22 -15.79 -14.85
CA ALA A 127 -3.46 -15.47 -16.06
C ALA A 127 -2.35 -16.49 -16.33
N PHE A 128 -1.78 -17.09 -15.29
CA PHE A 128 -0.85 -18.21 -15.39
C PHE A 128 -1.53 -19.59 -15.54
N GLY A 129 -2.85 -19.65 -15.66
CA GLY A 129 -3.60 -20.91 -15.78
C GLY A 129 -3.64 -21.73 -14.49
N THR A 130 -3.33 -21.12 -13.35
CA THR A 130 -3.27 -21.78 -12.04
C THR A 130 -4.33 -21.24 -11.09
N ARG A 131 -4.52 -21.94 -9.97
CA ARG A 131 -5.41 -21.53 -8.88
C ARG A 131 -4.73 -21.87 -7.55
N ALA A 132 -4.94 -21.03 -6.55
CA ALA A 132 -4.56 -21.29 -5.17
C ALA A 132 -5.80 -21.29 -4.27
N PRO A 133 -5.77 -21.98 -3.11
CA PRO A 133 -6.81 -21.85 -2.11
C PRO A 133 -6.98 -20.39 -1.68
N LEU A 134 -8.23 -19.93 -1.52
CA LEU A 134 -8.53 -18.55 -1.11
C LEU A 134 -7.85 -18.20 0.22
N LEU A 135 -7.87 -19.12 1.19
CA LEU A 135 -7.24 -18.93 2.49
C LEU A 135 -5.75 -18.57 2.38
N LEU A 136 -5.03 -19.18 1.42
CA LEU A 136 -3.62 -18.88 1.23
C LEU A 136 -3.40 -17.50 0.60
N LEU A 137 -4.27 -17.07 -0.32
CA LEU A 137 -4.22 -15.71 -0.85
C LEU A 137 -4.54 -14.67 0.21
N VAL A 138 -5.48 -14.96 1.11
CA VAL A 138 -5.80 -14.12 2.27
C VAL A 138 -4.59 -14.05 3.21
N ALA A 139 -3.98 -15.19 3.55
CA ALA A 139 -2.79 -15.24 4.39
C ALA A 139 -1.65 -14.40 3.81
N VAL A 140 -1.37 -14.54 2.51
CA VAL A 140 -0.34 -13.75 1.82
C VAL A 140 -0.68 -12.28 1.87
N ALA A 141 -1.89 -11.87 1.49
CA ALA A 141 -2.30 -10.48 1.52
C ALA A 141 -2.10 -9.88 2.92
N MET A 142 -2.61 -10.54 3.97
CA MET A 142 -2.49 -10.07 5.36
C MET A 142 -1.03 -9.97 5.83
N VAL A 143 -0.13 -10.87 5.41
CA VAL A 143 1.31 -10.74 5.70
C VAL A 143 1.86 -9.48 5.04
N LEU A 144 1.56 -9.25 3.76
CA LEU A 144 2.05 -8.05 3.06
C LEU A 144 1.51 -6.77 3.73
N GLU A 145 0.24 -6.73 4.11
CA GLU A 145 -0.34 -5.59 4.82
C GLU A 145 0.32 -5.36 6.18
N ALA A 146 0.52 -6.42 6.98
CA ALA A 146 1.16 -6.33 8.29
C ALA A 146 2.59 -5.79 8.16
N LEU A 147 3.35 -6.25 7.17
CA LEU A 147 4.68 -5.74 6.87
C LEU A 147 4.64 -4.26 6.49
N LEU A 148 3.72 -3.86 5.60
CA LEU A 148 3.61 -2.48 5.15
C LEU A 148 3.23 -1.53 6.30
N PHE A 149 2.30 -1.92 7.16
CA PHE A 149 1.82 -1.05 8.24
C PHE A 149 2.73 -1.04 9.47
N PHE A 150 3.43 -2.14 9.77
CA PHE A 150 4.12 -2.29 11.07
C PHE A 150 5.63 -2.51 10.99
N ALA A 151 6.21 -2.91 9.86
CA ALA A 151 7.67 -3.12 9.76
C ALA A 151 8.45 -1.80 9.59
N GLY A 152 7.79 -0.75 9.09
CA GLY A 152 8.42 0.56 8.87
C GLY A 152 8.73 1.32 10.17
N THR A 153 9.61 2.31 10.08
CA THR A 153 10.01 3.16 11.22
C THR A 153 8.93 4.15 11.69
N ARG A 154 7.81 4.27 10.96
CA ARG A 154 6.75 5.27 11.16
C ARG A 154 5.33 4.68 11.08
N SER A 155 5.07 3.55 11.75
CA SER A 155 3.77 2.85 11.70
C SER A 155 2.55 3.75 11.99
N TYR A 156 2.65 4.66 12.97
CA TYR A 156 1.58 5.62 13.26
C TYR A 156 1.24 6.49 12.04
N GLN A 157 2.25 7.01 11.34
CA GLN A 157 2.02 7.88 10.19
C GLN A 157 1.42 7.13 9.00
N VAL A 158 1.74 5.84 8.87
CA VAL A 158 1.40 5.05 7.70
C VAL A 158 -0.02 4.45 7.77
N LEU A 159 -0.52 4.18 8.98
CA LEU A 159 -1.85 3.58 9.18
C LEU A 159 -2.84 4.50 9.91
N LEU A 160 -2.39 5.26 10.92
CA LEU A 160 -3.29 5.97 11.85
C LEU A 160 -3.37 7.48 11.59
N TRP A 161 -2.35 8.08 10.97
CA TRP A 161 -2.35 9.51 10.68
C TRP A 161 -2.96 9.81 9.31
N THR A 162 -4.18 10.36 9.34
CA THR A 162 -5.01 10.56 8.15
C THR A 162 -4.33 11.31 7.00
N PRO A 163 -3.67 12.47 7.19
CA PRO A 163 -2.99 13.21 6.13
C PRO A 163 -1.94 12.39 5.38
N ALA A 164 -1.17 11.57 6.10
CA ALA A 164 -0.19 10.69 5.48
C ALA A 164 -0.84 9.50 4.78
N THR A 165 -1.87 8.88 5.37
CA THR A 165 -2.59 7.76 4.71
C THR A 165 -3.27 8.22 3.41
N ILE A 166 -3.90 9.39 3.38
CA ILE A 166 -4.47 10.01 2.17
C ILE A 166 -3.37 10.22 1.12
N SER A 167 -2.19 10.66 1.55
CA SER A 167 -1.09 11.00 0.64
C SER A 167 -0.28 9.79 0.16
N HIS A 168 -0.20 8.69 0.91
CA HIS A 168 0.80 7.64 0.64
C HIS A 168 0.26 6.21 0.68
N THR A 169 -0.92 5.98 1.25
CA THR A 169 -1.56 4.64 1.31
C THR A 169 -2.76 4.56 0.36
N MET A 170 -3.68 5.52 0.45
CA MET A 170 -4.85 5.63 -0.44
C MET A 170 -4.53 5.66 -1.93
N PRO A 171 -3.49 6.36 -2.42
CA PRO A 171 -3.18 6.41 -3.85
C PRO A 171 -2.98 5.01 -4.43
N PHE A 172 -2.29 4.13 -3.69
CA PHE A 172 -2.11 2.74 -4.09
C PHE A 172 -3.43 1.97 -4.14
N ILE A 173 -4.28 2.12 -3.12
CA ILE A 173 -5.57 1.44 -3.06
C ILE A 173 -6.44 1.87 -4.25
N ILE A 174 -6.53 3.17 -4.54
CA ILE A 174 -7.29 3.70 -5.68
C ILE A 174 -6.73 3.15 -7.00
N ALA A 175 -5.41 3.17 -7.18
CA ALA A 175 -4.76 2.64 -8.39
C ALA A 175 -4.95 1.12 -8.54
N LEU A 176 -4.91 0.37 -7.44
CA LEU A 176 -5.14 -1.08 -7.40
C LEU A 176 -6.56 -1.43 -7.87
N TRP A 177 -7.56 -0.73 -7.36
CA TRP A 177 -8.95 -0.94 -7.77
C TRP A 177 -9.21 -0.50 -9.22
N ALA A 178 -8.57 0.57 -9.69
CA ALA A 178 -8.61 0.95 -11.10
C ALA A 178 -7.97 -0.12 -12.01
N LEU A 179 -6.85 -0.71 -11.60
CA LEU A 179 -6.20 -1.81 -12.30
C LEU A 179 -7.11 -3.05 -12.38
N LEU A 180 -7.72 -3.45 -11.26
CA LEU A 180 -8.67 -4.57 -11.23
C LEU A 180 -9.86 -4.32 -12.17
N PHE A 181 -10.42 -3.11 -12.17
CA PHE A 181 -11.48 -2.74 -13.09
C PHE A 181 -11.04 -2.84 -14.55
N GLY A 182 -9.83 -2.38 -14.87
CA GLY A 182 -9.23 -2.53 -16.20
C GLY A 182 -9.07 -4.00 -16.62
N ILE A 183 -8.60 -4.87 -15.72
CA ILE A 183 -8.48 -6.31 -15.96
C ILE A 183 -9.85 -6.94 -16.23
N TRP A 184 -10.85 -6.63 -15.42
CA TRP A 184 -12.21 -7.17 -15.61
C TRP A 184 -12.85 -6.67 -16.90
N ALA A 185 -12.74 -5.37 -17.18
CA ALA A 185 -13.23 -4.79 -18.44
C ALA A 185 -12.58 -5.43 -19.66
N PHE A 186 -11.25 -5.68 -19.61
CA PHE A 186 -10.55 -6.40 -20.67
C PHE A 186 -11.14 -7.80 -20.92
N ARG A 187 -11.35 -8.58 -19.85
CA ARG A 187 -11.82 -9.96 -19.89
C ARG A 187 -13.24 -10.12 -20.43
N THR A 188 -14.12 -9.16 -20.17
CA THR A 188 -15.51 -9.23 -20.67
C THR A 188 -15.61 -9.17 -22.20
N GLY A 189 -14.59 -8.63 -22.89
CA GLY A 189 -14.60 -8.41 -24.33
C GLY A 189 -15.52 -7.28 -24.82
N ARG A 190 -16.35 -6.71 -23.94
CA ARG A 190 -17.33 -5.67 -24.28
C ARG A 190 -16.64 -4.31 -24.48
N LYS A 191 -16.79 -3.71 -25.66
CA LYS A 191 -16.19 -2.42 -26.01
C LYS A 191 -16.61 -1.29 -25.05
N ALA A 192 -17.90 -1.22 -24.69
CA ALA A 192 -18.42 -0.19 -23.78
C ALA A 192 -17.74 -0.23 -22.39
N LEU A 193 -17.56 -1.42 -21.81
CA LEU A 193 -16.87 -1.58 -20.52
C LEU A 193 -15.39 -1.22 -20.62
N ARG A 194 -14.73 -1.56 -21.72
CA ARG A 194 -13.33 -1.17 -21.97
C ARG A 194 -13.17 0.35 -22.06
N ASN A 195 -14.06 1.04 -22.76
CA ASN A 195 -14.06 2.50 -22.85
C ASN A 195 -14.33 3.13 -21.48
N THR A 196 -15.30 2.59 -20.73
CA THR A 196 -15.58 3.04 -19.35
C THR A 196 -14.35 2.88 -18.47
N ALA A 197 -13.64 1.75 -18.57
CA ALA A 197 -12.39 1.54 -17.86
C ALA A 197 -11.30 2.55 -18.24
N LEU A 198 -11.18 2.94 -19.51
CA LEU A 198 -10.24 3.99 -19.92
C LEU A 198 -10.61 5.35 -19.33
N VAL A 199 -11.90 5.71 -19.30
CA VAL A 199 -12.38 6.96 -18.68
C VAL A 199 -12.10 6.96 -17.17
N VAL A 200 -12.47 5.89 -16.47
CA VAL A 200 -12.19 5.73 -15.04
C VAL A 200 -10.69 5.83 -14.77
N THR A 201 -9.86 5.19 -15.60
CA THR A 201 -8.40 5.25 -15.48
C THR A 201 -7.84 6.64 -15.74
N ALA A 202 -8.42 7.42 -16.66
CA ALA A 202 -8.05 8.82 -16.86
C ALA A 202 -8.38 9.66 -15.61
N LEU A 203 -9.60 9.51 -15.07
CA LEU A 203 -10.02 10.21 -13.85
C LEU A 203 -9.14 9.85 -12.66
N VAL A 204 -8.85 8.55 -12.48
CA VAL A 204 -7.97 8.06 -11.42
C VAL A 204 -6.54 8.57 -11.63
N GLY A 205 -6.00 8.51 -12.85
CA GLY A 205 -4.67 9.06 -13.15
C GLY A 205 -4.57 10.53 -12.75
N PHE A 206 -5.51 11.36 -13.21
CA PHE A 206 -5.57 12.78 -12.83
C PHE A 206 -5.70 13.00 -11.31
N ALA A 207 -6.58 12.23 -10.66
CA ALA A 207 -6.77 12.27 -9.22
C ALA A 207 -5.48 11.93 -8.47
N ILE A 208 -4.77 10.88 -8.89
CA ILE A 208 -3.46 10.50 -8.34
C ILE A 208 -2.43 11.62 -8.53
N GLY A 209 -2.37 12.22 -9.72
CA GLY A 209 -1.50 13.36 -10.04
C GLY A 209 -1.67 14.56 -9.09
N THR A 210 -2.88 14.78 -8.59
CA THR A 210 -3.22 15.85 -7.64
C THR A 210 -3.33 15.38 -6.19
N LEU A 211 -3.08 14.10 -5.91
CA LEU A 211 -3.17 13.49 -4.58
C LEU A 211 -1.79 13.36 -3.93
N SER A 212 -0.81 12.85 -4.69
CA SER A 212 0.53 12.53 -4.18
C SER A 212 1.58 12.49 -5.27
N GLU A 213 2.40 13.53 -5.33
CA GLU A 213 3.54 13.67 -6.25
C GLU A 213 4.51 12.49 -6.17
N PRO A 214 4.99 12.01 -4.99
CA PRO A 214 5.89 10.86 -4.96
C PRO A 214 5.21 9.59 -5.47
N PHE A 215 3.93 9.37 -5.17
CA PHE A 215 3.20 8.22 -5.72
C PHE A 215 3.00 8.35 -7.24
N THR A 216 2.69 9.54 -7.75
CA THR A 216 2.59 9.79 -9.20
C THR A 216 3.86 9.38 -9.91
N VAL A 217 5.03 9.81 -9.41
CA VAL A 217 6.31 9.45 -10.00
C VAL A 217 6.54 7.95 -9.99
N VAL A 218 6.38 7.29 -8.84
CA VAL A 218 6.58 5.83 -8.72
C VAL A 218 5.60 5.07 -9.60
N SER A 219 4.32 5.40 -9.56
CA SER A 219 3.29 4.72 -10.35
C SER A 219 3.48 4.94 -11.86
N CYS A 220 3.87 6.14 -12.31
CA CYS A 220 4.17 6.40 -13.72
C CYS A 220 5.42 5.63 -14.21
N VAL A 221 6.47 5.50 -13.38
CA VAL A 221 7.62 4.66 -13.72
C VAL A 221 7.21 3.20 -13.89
N LEU A 222 6.41 2.67 -12.95
CA LEU A 222 5.97 1.28 -12.99
C LEU A 222 4.98 1.00 -14.15
N VAL A 223 3.91 1.79 -14.24
CA VAL A 223 2.86 1.64 -15.25
C VAL A 223 3.37 1.99 -16.65
N GLY A 224 4.23 3.01 -16.75
CA GLY A 224 4.91 3.36 -18.00
C GLY A 224 5.84 2.25 -18.48
N THR A 225 6.63 1.65 -17.58
CA THR A 225 7.43 0.47 -17.94
C THR A 225 6.56 -0.71 -18.35
N ALA A 226 5.46 -0.96 -17.64
CA ALA A 226 4.49 -1.98 -18.00
C ALA A 226 3.88 -1.72 -19.39
N ALA A 227 3.61 -0.46 -19.75
CA ALA A 227 3.16 -0.07 -21.09
C ALA A 227 4.18 -0.49 -22.15
N LEU A 228 5.46 -0.13 -21.94
CA LEU A 228 6.55 -0.47 -22.86
C LEU A 228 6.66 -1.98 -23.05
N VAL A 229 6.65 -2.76 -21.96
CA VAL A 229 6.69 -4.23 -22.01
C VAL A 229 5.45 -4.82 -22.70
N CYS A 230 4.28 -4.19 -22.53
CA CYS A 230 3.02 -4.62 -23.14
C CYS A 230 2.80 -4.10 -24.58
N LEU A 231 3.82 -3.51 -25.23
CA LEU A 231 3.73 -3.19 -26.65
C LEU A 231 3.47 -4.49 -27.45
N PRO A 232 2.45 -4.54 -28.33
CA PRO A 232 2.12 -5.78 -29.06
C PRO A 232 3.29 -6.34 -29.89
N ARG A 233 4.20 -5.46 -30.34
CA ARG A 233 5.43 -5.84 -31.06
C ARG A 233 6.37 -6.72 -30.23
N LEU A 234 6.34 -6.60 -28.91
CA LEU A 234 7.16 -7.40 -27.99
C LEU A 234 6.54 -8.77 -27.68
N LYS A 235 5.35 -9.08 -28.25
CA LYS A 235 4.63 -10.36 -28.12
C LYS A 235 4.26 -10.73 -26.67
N VAL A 236 4.32 -9.80 -25.72
CA VAL A 236 3.86 -9.98 -24.33
C VAL A 236 2.35 -9.81 -24.23
N ALA A 237 1.80 -8.75 -24.84
CA ALA A 237 0.37 -8.50 -24.91
C ALA A 237 -0.17 -8.78 -26.32
N ARG A 238 -1.38 -9.35 -26.39
CA ARG A 238 -2.04 -9.65 -27.67
C ARG A 238 -2.72 -8.44 -28.32
N THR A 239 -3.04 -7.43 -27.51
CA THR A 239 -3.86 -6.29 -27.91
C THR A 239 -3.19 -5.01 -27.43
N TRP A 240 -3.50 -3.89 -28.08
CA TRP A 240 -3.08 -2.58 -27.61
C TRP A 240 -3.72 -2.14 -26.28
N TYR A 241 -4.76 -2.83 -25.79
CA TYR A 241 -5.50 -2.40 -24.60
C TYR A 241 -4.63 -2.15 -23.35
N PRO A 242 -3.73 -3.05 -22.91
CA PRO A 242 -2.88 -2.78 -21.75
C PRO A 242 -1.96 -1.59 -21.95
N PHE A 243 -1.40 -1.42 -23.16
CA PHE A 243 -0.61 -0.24 -23.50
C PHE A 243 -1.46 1.04 -23.43
N THR A 244 -2.63 1.05 -24.06
CA THR A 244 -3.54 2.21 -24.05
C THR A 244 -4.00 2.55 -22.63
N TRP A 245 -4.36 1.54 -21.83
CA TRP A 245 -4.75 1.73 -20.43
C TRP A 245 -3.64 2.38 -19.62
N SER A 246 -2.41 1.86 -19.73
CA SER A 246 -1.25 2.41 -19.05
C SER A 246 -0.87 3.82 -19.54
N ALA A 247 -0.93 4.05 -20.85
CA ALA A 247 -0.64 5.36 -21.44
C ALA A 247 -1.66 6.42 -21.00
N VAL A 248 -2.95 6.05 -20.95
CA VAL A 248 -4.02 6.93 -20.44
C VAL A 248 -3.82 7.24 -18.96
N TYR A 249 -3.49 6.23 -18.13
CA TYR A 249 -3.18 6.44 -16.72
C TYR A 249 -2.02 7.43 -16.54
N CYS A 250 -0.87 7.16 -17.17
CA CYS A 250 0.33 7.98 -17.05
C CYS A 250 0.10 9.39 -17.60
N GLY A 251 -0.54 9.52 -18.77
CA GLY A 251 -0.87 10.80 -19.37
C GLY A 251 -1.76 11.65 -18.47
N ALA A 252 -2.84 11.07 -17.93
CA ALA A 252 -3.72 11.78 -17.01
C ALA A 252 -3.04 12.12 -15.68
N ALA A 253 -2.17 11.25 -15.17
CA ALA A 253 -1.40 11.51 -13.95
C ALA A 253 -0.38 12.65 -14.13
N VAL A 254 0.26 12.74 -15.29
CA VAL A 254 1.10 13.90 -15.66
C VAL A 254 0.26 15.16 -15.75
N ILE A 255 -0.92 15.13 -16.40
CA ILE A 255 -1.82 16.29 -16.45
C ILE A 255 -2.24 16.73 -15.05
N GLY A 256 -2.59 15.80 -14.16
CA GLY A 256 -2.92 16.10 -12.77
C GLY A 256 -1.74 16.70 -12.00
N LEU A 257 -0.53 16.16 -12.18
CA LEU A 257 0.69 16.70 -11.56
C LEU A 257 1.02 18.10 -12.09
N THR A 258 0.85 18.35 -13.39
CA THR A 258 1.00 19.67 -13.99
C THR A 258 -0.03 20.64 -13.41
N PHE A 259 -1.29 20.24 -13.28
CA PHE A 259 -2.35 21.06 -12.68
C PHE A 259 -2.03 21.44 -11.22
N LEU A 260 -1.55 20.48 -10.42
CA LEU A 260 -1.06 20.75 -9.06
C LEU A 260 0.12 21.73 -9.10
N TYR A 261 1.12 21.46 -9.94
CA TYR A 261 2.37 22.22 -9.97
C TYR A 261 2.16 23.67 -10.42
N THR A 262 1.24 23.93 -11.35
CA THR A 262 0.91 25.27 -11.86
C THR A 262 -0.12 26.01 -11.01
N SER A 263 -0.72 25.35 -10.01
CA SER A 263 -1.70 25.97 -9.11
C SER A 263 -1.15 27.23 -8.41
N PRO A 264 -2.00 28.23 -8.12
CA PRO A 264 -1.60 29.42 -7.36
C PRO A 264 -0.97 29.06 -6.01
N GLY A 265 -1.55 28.12 -5.26
CA GLY A 265 -1.01 27.68 -3.97
C GLY A 265 0.40 27.09 -4.10
N ALA A 266 0.61 26.15 -5.03
CA ALA A 266 1.93 25.56 -5.22
C ALA A 266 3.00 26.59 -5.61
N ARG A 267 2.64 27.60 -6.43
CA ARG A 267 3.54 28.72 -6.76
C ARG A 267 3.89 29.55 -5.52
N TRP A 268 2.90 29.89 -4.70
CA TRP A 268 3.08 30.64 -3.45
C TRP A 268 4.00 29.88 -2.48
N ARG A 269 3.76 28.58 -2.27
CA ARG A 269 4.59 27.74 -1.40
C ARG A 269 6.05 27.65 -1.85
N ARG A 270 6.29 27.55 -3.17
CA ARG A 270 7.65 27.57 -3.72
C ARG A 270 8.33 28.92 -3.53
N ALA A 271 7.60 30.02 -3.66
CA ALA A 271 8.14 31.37 -3.42
C ALA A 271 8.60 31.57 -1.96
N GLN A 272 8.07 30.80 -1.01
CA GLN A 272 8.49 30.84 0.40
C GLN A 272 9.67 29.95 0.74
N THR A 273 10.00 28.99 -0.13
CA THR A 273 11.06 28.02 0.12
C THR A 273 12.31 28.48 -0.60
N PRO A 274 13.37 28.91 0.10
CA PRO A 274 14.60 29.34 -0.55
C PRO A 274 15.21 28.19 -1.36
N PRO A 275 15.82 28.47 -2.52
CA PRO A 275 16.45 27.44 -3.34
C PRO A 275 17.57 26.76 -2.55
N THR A 276 17.40 25.48 -2.25
CA THR A 276 18.45 24.66 -1.64
C THR A 276 19.47 24.25 -2.70
N LYS A 277 20.74 24.62 -2.52
CA LYS A 277 21.85 24.03 -3.28
C LYS A 277 21.89 22.54 -3.00
N MET A 278 21.64 21.71 -4.00
CA MET A 278 21.62 20.27 -3.88
C MET A 278 22.79 19.67 -4.64
N SER A 279 23.65 18.94 -3.93
CA SER A 279 24.66 18.10 -4.58
C SER A 279 24.06 16.77 -4.99
N VAL A 280 24.56 16.16 -6.07
CA VAL A 280 24.20 14.80 -6.46
C VAL A 280 24.63 13.79 -5.39
N GLY A 281 25.82 13.96 -4.80
CA GLY A 281 26.33 13.06 -3.76
C GLY A 281 25.46 13.01 -2.51
N ASP A 282 24.84 14.14 -2.20
CA ASP A 282 23.89 14.31 -1.09
C ASP A 282 22.60 13.49 -1.29
N VAL A 283 22.07 13.44 -2.52
CA VAL A 283 20.91 12.60 -2.86
C VAL A 283 21.26 11.12 -2.77
N PHE A 284 22.45 10.72 -3.23
CA PHE A 284 22.92 9.35 -3.09
C PHE A 284 23.12 8.95 -1.63
N LYS A 285 23.63 9.85 -0.78
CA LYS A 285 23.73 9.62 0.66
C LYS A 285 22.36 9.32 1.28
N ASP A 286 21.35 10.15 0.97
CA ASP A 286 19.97 9.92 1.43
C ASP A 286 19.41 8.59 0.90
N TYR A 287 19.64 8.29 -0.38
CA TYR A 287 19.25 7.02 -1.00
C TYR A 287 19.87 5.81 -0.29
N PHE A 288 21.16 5.85 0.04
CA PHE A 288 21.83 4.78 0.77
C PHE A 288 21.32 4.66 2.20
N HIS A 289 21.05 5.77 2.90
CA HIS A 289 20.44 5.72 4.23
C HIS A 289 19.05 5.07 4.23
N ILE A 290 18.25 5.32 3.19
CA ILE A 290 16.95 4.67 3.01
C ILE A 290 17.13 3.16 2.86
N TRP A 291 18.00 2.72 1.94
CA TRP A 291 18.26 1.29 1.74
C TRP A 291 18.89 0.61 2.94
N ASP A 292 19.83 1.26 3.61
CA ASP A 292 20.42 0.81 4.87
C ASP A 292 19.33 0.55 5.91
N THR A 293 18.40 1.51 6.08
CA THR A 293 17.26 1.36 6.99
C THR A 293 16.36 0.18 6.60
N ILE A 294 16.09 -0.02 5.31
CA ILE A 294 15.20 -1.09 4.82
C ILE A 294 15.87 -2.46 4.94
N LEU A 295 17.13 -2.59 4.54
CA LEU A 295 17.87 -3.86 4.50
C LEU A 295 18.19 -4.39 5.90
N HIS A 296 18.33 -3.51 6.89
CA HIS A 296 18.45 -3.92 8.30
C HIS A 296 17.16 -4.51 8.89
N GLN A 297 16.01 -4.35 8.21
CA GLN A 297 14.74 -4.93 8.63
C GLN A 297 14.54 -6.30 7.95
N TRP A 298 15.14 -7.34 8.53
CA TRP A 298 15.00 -8.73 8.04
C TRP A 298 13.53 -9.18 7.90
N ILE A 299 12.61 -8.53 8.64
CA ILE A 299 11.18 -8.80 8.66
C ILE A 299 10.57 -8.72 7.25
N TYR A 300 11.09 -7.88 6.34
CA TYR A 300 10.62 -7.84 4.95
C TYR A 300 10.86 -9.13 4.16
N LEU A 301 11.77 -10.02 4.60
CA LEU A 301 11.91 -11.37 4.05
C LEU A 301 10.65 -12.22 4.27
N GLY A 302 9.78 -11.85 5.22
CA GLY A 302 8.46 -12.44 5.39
C GLY A 302 7.60 -12.37 4.11
N ALA A 303 7.78 -11.33 3.29
CA ALA A 303 7.10 -11.23 1.99
C ALA A 303 7.57 -12.32 1.02
N ILE A 304 8.88 -12.59 0.96
CA ILE A 304 9.44 -13.67 0.16
C ILE A 304 8.90 -15.01 0.64
N ALA A 305 8.86 -15.25 1.96
CA ALA A 305 8.36 -16.50 2.52
C ALA A 305 6.87 -16.72 2.26
N ALA A 306 6.03 -15.68 2.40
CA ALA A 306 4.62 -15.73 2.03
C ALA A 306 4.44 -16.08 0.54
N GLY A 307 5.22 -15.44 -0.33
CA GLY A 307 5.27 -15.78 -1.75
C GLY A 307 5.70 -17.22 -2.00
N LEU A 308 6.72 -17.70 -1.31
CA LEU A 308 7.28 -19.05 -1.45
C LEU A 308 6.23 -20.11 -1.06
N LEU A 309 5.45 -19.89 -0.01
CA LEU A 309 4.31 -20.74 0.34
C LEU A 309 3.26 -20.78 -0.77
N LEU A 310 2.92 -19.62 -1.35
CA LEU A 310 1.98 -19.54 -2.45
C LEU A 310 2.49 -20.27 -3.70
N GLY A 311 3.78 -20.10 -4.03
CA GLY A 311 4.44 -20.81 -5.13
C GLY A 311 4.45 -22.34 -4.93
N LEU A 312 4.79 -22.80 -3.72
CA LEU A 312 4.74 -24.21 -3.36
C LEU A 312 3.32 -24.76 -3.49
N ALA A 313 2.31 -24.06 -2.97
CA ALA A 313 0.93 -24.49 -3.09
C ALA A 313 0.49 -24.61 -4.54
N VAL A 314 0.84 -23.63 -5.39
CA VAL A 314 0.53 -23.68 -6.82
C VAL A 314 1.19 -24.90 -7.47
N ALA A 315 2.46 -25.19 -7.19
CA ALA A 315 3.15 -26.34 -7.77
C ALA A 315 2.64 -27.70 -7.25
N LEU A 316 2.31 -27.81 -5.96
CA LEU A 316 1.91 -29.05 -5.32
C LEU A 316 0.43 -29.40 -5.55
N LEU A 317 -0.42 -28.38 -5.70
CA LEU A 317 -1.86 -28.54 -5.89
C LEU A 317 -2.29 -28.46 -7.36
N ALA A 318 -1.43 -27.98 -8.27
CA ALA A 318 -1.75 -27.97 -9.69
C ALA A 318 -2.02 -29.39 -10.20
N PRO A 319 -3.16 -29.63 -10.87
CA PRO A 319 -3.34 -30.85 -11.65
C PRO A 319 -2.19 -30.99 -12.64
N ARG A 320 -1.66 -32.21 -12.85
CA ARG A 320 -0.75 -32.54 -13.97
C ARG A 320 -1.49 -32.51 -15.31
N ARG A 321 -2.27 -31.47 -15.56
CA ARG A 321 -2.76 -31.21 -16.91
C ARG A 321 -1.67 -30.47 -17.63
N GLU A 322 -1.31 -30.96 -18.81
CA GLU A 322 -0.61 -30.16 -19.79
C GLU A 322 -1.42 -28.87 -19.93
N ALA A 323 -0.85 -27.77 -19.44
CA ALA A 323 -1.49 -26.48 -19.61
C ALA A 323 -1.75 -26.34 -21.11
N PRO A 324 -3.00 -26.05 -21.54
CA PRO A 324 -3.28 -25.80 -22.94
C PRO A 324 -2.24 -24.81 -23.45
N ALA A 325 -1.74 -25.01 -24.66
CA ALA A 325 -0.69 -24.24 -25.31
C ALA A 325 -1.09 -22.77 -25.47
N ALA A 326 -1.21 -22.06 -24.36
CA ALA A 326 -1.37 -20.64 -24.30
C ALA A 326 -0.06 -20.04 -24.78
N HIS A 327 -0.16 -19.03 -25.63
CA HIS A 327 0.96 -18.24 -26.12
C HIS A 327 1.88 -17.85 -24.95
N ARG A 328 2.99 -18.56 -24.78
CA ARG A 328 3.97 -18.25 -23.75
C ARG A 328 4.85 -17.14 -24.32
N PRO A 329 5.03 -16.02 -23.62
CA PRO A 329 6.01 -15.04 -24.04
C PRO A 329 7.38 -15.72 -24.16
N PRO A 330 8.27 -15.21 -25.03
CA PRO A 330 9.61 -15.76 -25.18
C PRO A 330 10.32 -15.89 -23.83
N VAL A 331 11.07 -16.97 -23.62
CA VAL A 331 11.78 -17.22 -22.33
C VAL A 331 12.70 -16.07 -21.96
N ALA A 332 13.37 -15.46 -22.94
CA ALA A 332 14.18 -14.26 -22.73
C ALA A 332 13.36 -13.09 -22.15
N MET A 333 12.16 -12.87 -22.68
CA MET A 333 11.26 -11.82 -22.19
C MET A 333 10.76 -12.12 -20.77
N LEU A 334 10.46 -13.38 -20.46
CA LEU A 334 10.12 -13.79 -19.09
C LEU A 334 11.26 -13.51 -18.10
N ARG A 335 12.52 -13.73 -18.51
CA ARG A 335 13.68 -13.39 -17.68
C ARG A 335 13.80 -11.88 -17.48
N VAL A 336 13.60 -11.08 -18.52
CA VAL A 336 13.58 -9.61 -18.42
C VAL A 336 12.49 -9.16 -17.44
N ILE A 337 11.25 -9.64 -17.61
CA ILE A 337 10.13 -9.32 -16.72
C ILE A 337 10.43 -9.73 -15.27
N ALA A 338 11.08 -10.87 -15.05
CA ALA A 338 11.46 -11.32 -13.72
C ALA A 338 12.52 -10.42 -13.08
N VAL A 339 13.52 -9.93 -13.81
CA VAL A 339 14.60 -9.10 -13.25
C VAL A 339 14.18 -7.63 -13.09
N LEU A 340 13.29 -7.15 -13.97
CA LEU A 340 12.88 -5.74 -14.08
C LEU A 340 12.43 -5.04 -12.78
N PRO A 341 11.73 -5.69 -11.82
CA PRO A 341 11.37 -5.04 -10.58
C PRO A 341 12.57 -4.47 -9.79
N VAL A 342 13.74 -5.11 -9.83
CA VAL A 342 14.94 -4.64 -9.09
C VAL A 342 15.41 -3.24 -9.55
N PRO A 343 15.77 -3.03 -10.83
CA PRO A 343 16.19 -1.70 -11.29
C PRO A 343 15.05 -0.67 -11.19
N LEU A 344 13.78 -1.07 -11.33
CA LEU A 344 12.65 -0.16 -11.15
C LEU A 344 12.52 0.30 -9.69
N MET A 345 12.71 -0.59 -8.72
CA MET A 345 12.70 -0.20 -7.30
C MET A 345 13.88 0.68 -6.94
N ALA A 346 15.07 0.39 -7.46
CA ALA A 346 16.23 1.27 -7.29
C ALA A 346 15.95 2.69 -7.84
N LEU A 347 15.39 2.78 -9.06
CA LEU A 347 15.01 4.05 -9.66
C LEU A 347 13.91 4.77 -8.87
N CYS A 348 12.85 4.07 -8.47
CA CYS A 348 11.75 4.65 -7.70
C CYS A 348 12.22 5.22 -6.36
N THR A 349 13.05 4.47 -5.63
CA THR A 349 13.63 4.93 -4.36
C THR A 349 14.54 6.15 -4.57
N LEU A 350 15.35 6.17 -5.63
CA LEU A 350 16.20 7.31 -5.96
C LEU A 350 15.39 8.57 -6.27
N LEU A 351 14.32 8.44 -7.06
CA LEU A 351 13.43 9.56 -7.39
C LEU A 351 12.70 10.09 -6.16
N VAL A 352 12.27 9.21 -5.24
CA VAL A 352 11.66 9.62 -3.98
C VAL A 352 12.68 10.29 -3.05
N ALA A 353 13.91 9.79 -2.96
CA ALA A 353 14.99 10.42 -2.20
C ALA A 353 15.29 11.84 -2.72
N TYR A 354 15.38 11.99 -4.04
CA TYR A 354 15.53 13.29 -4.70
C TYR A 354 14.37 14.24 -4.36
N ALA A 355 13.12 13.79 -4.50
CA ALA A 355 11.94 14.61 -4.21
C ALA A 355 11.87 15.02 -2.74
N LEU A 356 12.18 14.11 -1.82
CA LEU A 356 12.24 14.39 -0.39
C LEU A 356 13.29 15.43 -0.05
N ARG A 357 14.51 15.29 -0.59
CA ARG A 357 15.57 16.27 -0.35
C ARG A 357 15.23 17.62 -0.95
N SER A 358 14.60 17.64 -2.12
CA SER A 358 14.19 18.88 -2.79
C SER A 358 13.10 19.61 -2.01
N GLY A 359 12.14 18.88 -1.44
CA GLY A 359 11.02 19.48 -0.72
C GLY A 359 11.28 19.77 0.76
N TYR A 360 12.15 19.00 1.41
CA TYR A 360 12.33 19.02 2.87
C TYR A 360 13.79 19.20 3.31
N GLY A 361 14.74 19.36 2.38
CA GLY A 361 16.14 19.61 2.67
C GLY A 361 16.90 18.37 3.18
N PRO A 362 18.05 18.56 3.87
CA PRO A 362 18.97 17.47 4.24
C PRO A 362 18.39 16.37 5.14
N THR A 363 17.29 16.65 5.85
CA THR A 363 16.61 15.67 6.71
C THR A 363 15.37 15.08 6.04
N GLY A 364 15.11 15.41 4.77
CA GLY A 364 13.95 14.96 4.01
C GLY A 364 13.83 13.43 3.93
N TRP A 365 14.94 12.71 3.90
CA TRP A 365 14.95 11.24 3.89
C TRP A 365 14.28 10.63 5.13
N THR A 366 14.27 11.34 6.27
CA THR A 366 13.66 10.86 7.54
C THR A 366 12.13 10.82 7.52
N TYR A 367 11.50 11.37 6.48
CA TYR A 367 10.05 11.38 6.27
C TYR A 367 9.54 10.02 5.78
N ALA A 368 9.83 8.95 6.51
CA ALA A 368 9.62 7.57 6.07
C ALA A 368 8.15 7.19 5.75
N ARG A 369 7.17 8.04 6.08
CA ARG A 369 5.80 7.90 5.56
C ARG A 369 5.72 7.93 4.02
N THR A 370 6.61 8.67 3.36
CA THR A 370 6.66 8.76 1.90
C THR A 370 7.30 7.52 1.29
N TRP A 371 8.02 6.71 2.07
CA TRP A 371 8.62 5.47 1.58
C TRP A 371 7.54 4.47 1.18
N MET A 372 6.34 4.57 1.76
CA MET A 372 5.18 3.75 1.41
C MET A 372 4.92 3.73 -0.11
N ASN A 373 5.19 4.84 -0.80
CA ASN A 373 4.98 4.95 -2.25
C ASN A 373 5.81 3.92 -3.06
N PHE A 374 7.02 3.55 -2.61
CA PHE A 374 7.84 2.51 -3.24
C PHE A 374 7.90 1.21 -2.44
N MET A 375 7.62 1.24 -1.12
CA MET A 375 7.62 0.05 -0.27
C MET A 375 6.49 -0.92 -0.65
N ILE A 376 5.31 -0.42 -1.04
CA ILE A 376 4.21 -1.29 -1.51
C ILE A 376 4.65 -2.13 -2.72
N PRO A 377 5.10 -1.52 -3.85
CA PRO A 377 5.54 -2.32 -4.99
C PRO A 377 6.79 -3.16 -4.67
N LEU A 378 7.69 -2.71 -3.78
CA LEU A 378 8.83 -3.51 -3.32
C LEU A 378 8.38 -4.79 -2.62
N VAL A 379 7.48 -4.69 -1.64
CA VAL A 379 6.97 -5.84 -0.87
C VAL A 379 6.18 -6.81 -1.77
N ILE A 380 5.40 -6.28 -2.73
CA ILE A 380 4.74 -7.10 -3.75
C ILE A 380 5.76 -7.80 -4.66
N ALA A 381 6.84 -7.12 -5.06
CA ALA A 381 7.90 -7.72 -5.87
C ALA A 381 8.65 -8.82 -5.13
N LEU A 382 9.00 -8.60 -3.84
CA LEU A 382 9.59 -9.62 -2.97
C LEU A 382 8.70 -10.85 -2.84
N CYS A 383 7.39 -10.65 -2.66
CA CYS A 383 6.41 -11.74 -2.70
C CYS A 383 6.39 -12.45 -4.05
N GLY A 384 6.43 -11.70 -5.16
CA GLY A 384 6.51 -12.26 -6.52
C GLY A 384 7.74 -13.15 -6.71
N TYR A 385 8.92 -12.72 -6.24
CA TYR A 385 10.14 -13.52 -6.24
C TYR A 385 9.99 -14.79 -5.39
N GLY A 386 9.36 -14.68 -4.22
CA GLY A 386 8.97 -15.82 -3.41
C GLY A 386 8.11 -16.82 -4.19
N VAL A 387 7.06 -16.36 -4.87
CA VAL A 387 6.17 -17.23 -5.67
C VAL A 387 6.94 -17.98 -6.75
N LEU A 388 7.83 -17.29 -7.48
CA LEU A 388 8.65 -17.92 -8.51
C LEU A 388 9.57 -18.99 -7.93
N LEU A 389 10.26 -18.70 -6.83
CA LEU A 389 11.15 -19.62 -6.14
C LEU A 389 10.40 -20.83 -5.57
N GLY A 390 9.27 -20.60 -4.91
CA GLY A 390 8.42 -21.66 -4.35
C GLY A 390 7.82 -22.55 -5.42
N HIS A 391 7.40 -21.98 -6.55
CA HIS A 391 6.90 -22.76 -7.67
C HIS A 391 7.99 -23.63 -8.29
N TRP A 392 9.19 -23.08 -8.50
CA TRP A 392 10.35 -23.82 -8.99
C TRP A 392 10.73 -24.97 -8.04
N ALA A 393 10.83 -24.71 -6.73
CA ALA A 393 11.13 -25.71 -5.73
C ALA A 393 10.06 -26.80 -5.66
N GLY A 394 8.79 -26.42 -5.64
CA GLY A 394 7.66 -27.35 -5.63
C GLY A 394 7.63 -28.25 -6.86
N ARG A 395 7.94 -27.71 -8.05
CA ARG A 395 8.08 -28.53 -9.26
C ARG A 395 9.19 -29.56 -9.15
N ARG A 396 10.37 -29.17 -8.64
CA ARG A 396 11.49 -30.10 -8.44
C ARG A 396 11.15 -31.22 -7.45
N ILE A 397 10.39 -30.92 -6.40
CA ILE A 397 9.88 -31.92 -5.44
C ILE A 397 8.96 -32.93 -6.15
N VAL A 398 8.02 -32.44 -6.97
CA VAL A 398 7.07 -33.29 -7.73
C VAL A 398 7.76 -34.12 -8.81
N GLU A 399 8.73 -33.53 -9.53
CA GLU A 399 9.47 -34.17 -10.63
C GLU A 399 10.40 -35.28 -10.10
N ARG A 400 11.11 -35.03 -8.99
CA ARG A 400 12.03 -35.99 -8.36
C ARG A 400 11.34 -37.08 -7.55
N ARG A 401 10.00 -37.07 -7.47
CA ARG A 401 9.20 -37.99 -6.63
C ARG A 401 9.73 -38.04 -5.18
N ALA A 402 10.03 -36.87 -4.64
CA ALA A 402 10.61 -36.76 -3.30
C ALA A 402 9.69 -37.44 -2.24
N PRO A 403 10.25 -37.95 -1.13
CA PRO A 403 9.47 -38.56 -0.05
C PRO A 403 8.36 -37.64 0.45
N ARG A 404 7.24 -38.24 0.92
CA ARG A 404 6.03 -37.52 1.37
C ARG A 404 6.32 -36.43 2.43
N LEU A 405 7.36 -36.62 3.24
CA LEU A 405 7.76 -35.68 4.28
C LEU A 405 8.37 -34.40 3.72
N VAL A 406 9.04 -34.43 2.57
CA VAL A 406 9.73 -33.26 2.00
C VAL A 406 8.80 -32.06 1.75
N PRO A 407 7.67 -32.19 1.01
CA PRO A 407 6.76 -31.06 0.80
C PRO A 407 6.10 -30.57 2.10
N ILE A 408 5.86 -31.45 3.08
CA ILE A 408 5.32 -31.09 4.38
C ILE A 408 6.33 -30.25 5.16
N VAL A 409 7.56 -30.75 5.30
CA VAL A 409 8.66 -30.07 5.99
C VAL A 409 8.96 -28.73 5.33
N ALA A 410 9.06 -28.68 4.00
CA ALA A 410 9.26 -27.42 3.28
C ALA A 410 8.15 -26.40 3.56
N THR A 411 6.89 -26.84 3.55
CA THR A 411 5.74 -25.97 3.87
C THR A 411 5.81 -25.47 5.31
N VAL A 412 6.11 -26.35 6.27
CA VAL A 412 6.19 -25.99 7.69
C VAL A 412 7.34 -25.01 7.95
N LEU A 413 8.53 -25.24 7.38
CA LEU A 413 9.68 -24.36 7.58
C LEU A 413 9.46 -22.96 6.99
N VAL A 414 8.96 -22.88 5.77
CA VAL A 414 8.65 -21.58 5.14
C VAL A 414 7.50 -20.89 5.88
N GLY A 415 6.51 -21.68 6.33
CA GLY A 415 5.41 -21.26 7.18
C GLY A 415 5.89 -20.64 8.49
N ALA A 416 6.77 -21.35 9.18
CA ALA A 416 7.38 -20.91 10.43
C ALA A 416 8.18 -19.63 10.22
N PHE A 417 8.93 -19.49 9.12
CA PHE A 417 9.66 -18.26 8.84
C PHE A 417 8.73 -17.07 8.56
N ALA A 418 7.68 -17.25 7.75
CA ALA A 418 6.68 -16.20 7.51
C ALA A 418 5.96 -15.80 8.81
N LEU A 419 5.66 -16.78 9.67
CA LEU A 419 5.09 -16.58 10.99
C LEU A 419 6.04 -15.82 11.91
N SER A 420 7.32 -16.18 11.96
CA SER A 420 8.34 -15.50 12.76
C SER A 420 8.54 -14.04 12.32
N ALA A 421 8.56 -13.77 11.00
CA ALA A 421 8.62 -12.41 10.48
C ALA A 421 7.40 -11.58 10.91
N THR A 422 6.21 -12.18 10.89
CA THR A 422 4.98 -11.52 11.34
C THR A 422 4.98 -11.31 12.86
N ALA A 423 5.39 -12.32 13.63
CA ALA A 423 5.47 -12.26 15.09
C ALA A 423 6.49 -11.22 15.57
N ALA A 424 7.58 -10.99 14.80
CA ALA A 424 8.55 -9.94 15.08
C ALA A 424 7.96 -8.52 15.02
N LEU A 425 6.76 -8.33 14.47
CA LEU A 425 6.04 -7.06 14.45
C LEU A 425 5.30 -6.77 15.77
N VAL A 426 5.10 -7.76 16.64
CA VAL A 426 4.34 -7.63 17.89
C VAL A 426 4.87 -6.48 18.77
N PRO A 427 6.19 -6.33 19.02
CA PRO A 427 6.69 -5.23 19.84
C PRO A 427 6.37 -3.84 19.25
N SER A 428 6.47 -3.69 17.91
CA SER A 428 6.13 -2.45 17.21
C SER A 428 4.64 -2.12 17.34
N VAL A 429 3.78 -3.12 17.18
CA VAL A 429 2.31 -2.98 17.34
C VAL A 429 1.95 -2.66 18.79
N GLN A 430 2.59 -3.30 19.77
CA GLN A 430 2.37 -3.01 21.20
C GLN A 430 2.78 -1.58 21.53
N LYS A 431 3.95 -1.12 21.07
CA LYS A 431 4.41 0.26 21.27
C LYS A 431 3.45 1.27 20.63
N LEU A 432 2.98 0.97 19.42
CA LEU A 432 1.98 1.78 18.72
C LEU A 432 0.67 1.84 19.52
N ALA A 433 0.18 0.71 20.02
CA ALA A 433 -1.04 0.63 20.80
C ALA A 433 -0.95 1.43 22.10
N VAL A 434 0.09 1.19 22.90
CA VAL A 434 0.30 1.88 24.18
C VAL A 434 0.39 3.39 23.98
N SER A 435 1.21 3.85 23.03
CA SER A 435 1.37 5.29 22.77
C SER A 435 0.09 5.95 22.26
N THR A 436 -0.67 5.27 21.39
CA THR A 436 -1.93 5.80 20.83
C THR A 436 -3.01 5.89 21.90
N VAL A 437 -3.21 4.83 22.68
CA VAL A 437 -4.22 4.80 23.75
C VAL A 437 -3.88 5.80 24.85
N TYR A 438 -2.63 5.83 25.33
CA TYR A 438 -2.20 6.79 26.35
C TYR A 438 -2.43 8.24 25.90
N ARG A 439 -2.05 8.58 24.67
CA ARG A 439 -2.28 9.91 24.11
C ARG A 439 -3.77 10.23 24.02
N SER A 440 -4.61 9.27 23.60
CA SER A 440 -6.04 9.51 23.45
C SER A 440 -6.70 9.93 24.77
N ILE A 441 -6.35 9.27 25.88
CA ILE A 441 -6.89 9.56 27.21
C ILE A 441 -6.43 10.94 27.69
N ALA A 442 -5.14 11.25 27.52
CA ALA A 442 -4.59 12.55 27.87
C ALA A 442 -5.24 13.68 27.05
N TRP A 443 -5.45 13.43 25.75
CA TRP A 443 -6.10 14.38 24.85
C TRP A 443 -7.56 14.59 25.23
N ASP A 444 -8.31 13.53 25.54
CA ASP A 444 -9.73 13.64 25.91
C ASP A 444 -9.90 14.47 27.18
N LYS A 445 -9.03 14.28 28.18
CA LYS A 445 -9.00 15.10 29.40
C LYS A 445 -8.71 16.57 29.10
N GLN A 446 -7.72 16.84 28.25
CA GLN A 446 -7.37 18.21 27.86
C GLN A 446 -8.49 18.86 27.03
N ASN A 447 -9.07 18.15 26.07
CA ASN A 447 -10.16 18.65 25.24
C ASN A 447 -11.40 18.96 26.10
N ALA A 448 -11.73 18.13 27.09
CA ALA A 448 -12.82 18.40 28.03
C ALA A 448 -12.55 19.67 28.85
N LYS A 449 -11.32 19.83 29.37
CA LYS A 449 -10.90 21.04 30.09
C LYS A 449 -11.03 22.30 29.22
N ILE A 450 -10.43 22.29 28.02
CA ILE A 450 -10.48 23.44 27.10
C ILE A 450 -11.92 23.80 26.75
N ARG A 451 -12.78 22.81 26.47
CA ARG A 451 -14.20 23.06 26.18
C ARG A 451 -14.95 23.65 27.36
N SER A 452 -14.61 23.26 28.59
CA SER A 452 -15.16 23.87 29.79
C SER A 452 -14.71 25.32 29.96
N GLU A 453 -13.43 25.64 29.70
CA GLU A 453 -12.91 27.01 29.73
C GLU A 453 -13.64 27.88 28.69
N ILE A 454 -13.82 27.38 27.46
CA ILE A 454 -14.56 28.06 26.39
C ILE A 454 -16.03 28.29 26.78
N ALA A 455 -16.68 27.30 27.41
CA ALA A 455 -18.05 27.44 27.88
C ALA A 455 -18.19 28.51 28.98
N ASN A 456 -17.11 28.81 29.71
CA ASN A 456 -17.04 29.90 30.68
C ASN A 456 -16.67 31.26 30.06
N GLY A 457 -16.52 31.34 28.73
CA GLY A 457 -16.20 32.56 28.00
C GLY A 457 -14.71 32.82 27.81
N GLU A 458 -13.83 31.87 28.15
CA GLU A 458 -12.39 32.02 27.95
C GLU A 458 -12.03 31.98 26.46
N THR A 459 -11.26 32.98 25.99
CA THR A 459 -10.77 33.05 24.60
C THR A 459 -9.26 32.79 24.46
N ASP A 460 -8.53 32.67 25.57
CA ASP A 460 -7.13 32.22 25.62
C ASP A 460 -6.99 31.03 26.57
N VAL A 461 -6.80 29.83 26.00
CA VAL A 461 -6.87 28.56 26.75
C VAL A 461 -5.52 27.84 26.81
N ALA A 462 -5.29 27.16 27.93
CA ALA A 462 -4.04 26.44 28.15
C ALA A 462 -4.02 25.12 27.36
N TYR A 463 -2.92 24.87 26.64
CA TYR A 463 -2.70 23.63 25.89
C TYR A 463 -1.34 22.99 26.24
N LYS A 464 -1.36 21.70 26.54
CA LYS A 464 -0.17 20.87 26.72
C LYS A 464 0.10 20.04 25.45
N PRO A 465 1.28 20.15 24.82
CA PRO A 465 1.67 19.33 23.68
C PRO A 465 1.70 17.83 24.01
N MET A 466 1.09 17.01 23.15
CA MET A 466 1.02 15.55 23.29
C MET A 466 1.59 14.86 22.07
N TYR A 467 2.91 14.69 22.03
CA TYR A 467 3.62 14.17 20.87
C TYR A 467 3.28 12.71 20.56
N ILE A 468 3.12 12.39 19.27
CA ILE A 468 2.96 11.03 18.78
C ILE A 468 3.56 10.88 17.38
N GLY A 469 4.11 9.70 17.08
CA GLY A 469 4.57 9.37 15.73
C GLY A 469 5.62 10.31 15.13
N SER A 470 6.34 11.08 15.96
CA SER A 470 7.21 12.20 15.52
C SER A 470 6.49 13.23 14.65
N LEU A 471 5.23 13.52 14.98
CA LEU A 471 4.42 14.56 14.36
C LEU A 471 4.47 15.83 15.20
N ALA A 472 4.23 16.96 14.54
CA ALA A 472 4.22 18.27 15.18
C ALA A 472 2.97 18.43 16.06
N GLU A 473 3.17 19.05 17.22
CA GLU A 473 2.12 19.51 18.13
C GLU A 473 2.27 21.03 18.30
N PRO A 474 1.25 21.73 18.81
CA PRO A 474 1.37 23.14 19.17
C PRO A 474 2.64 23.43 19.97
N PHE A 475 3.23 24.60 19.74
CA PHE A 475 4.47 25.08 20.37
C PHE A 475 5.72 24.31 19.93
N PHE A 476 5.72 23.76 18.71
CA PHE A 476 6.93 23.19 18.09
C PHE A 476 7.96 24.27 17.69
N THR A 477 7.54 25.54 17.67
CA THR A 477 8.40 26.71 17.49
C THR A 477 8.12 27.77 18.56
N LYS A 478 9.12 28.61 18.87
CA LYS A 478 8.98 29.70 19.85
C LYS A 478 8.10 30.86 19.34
N ASN A 479 7.94 30.99 18.02
CA ASN A 479 7.18 32.07 17.41
C ASN A 479 5.78 31.59 17.00
N TYR A 480 4.75 32.01 17.73
CA TYR A 480 3.35 31.62 17.48
C TYR A 480 2.87 31.92 16.06
N LYS A 481 3.30 33.05 15.46
CA LYS A 481 2.94 33.41 14.08
C LYS A 481 3.51 32.44 13.04
N ARG A 482 4.60 31.72 13.38
CA ARG A 482 5.20 30.66 12.57
C ARG A 482 4.73 29.26 12.97
N ASP A 483 4.00 29.14 14.08
CA ASP A 483 3.44 27.89 14.57
C ASP A 483 2.06 27.65 13.95
N TRP A 484 2.06 27.06 12.75
CA TRP A 484 0.82 26.76 12.04
C TRP A 484 -0.04 25.74 12.80
N VAL A 485 0.56 24.85 13.59
CA VAL A 485 -0.18 23.84 14.36
C VAL A 485 -0.95 24.52 15.48
N ALA A 486 -0.32 25.44 16.20
CA ALA A 486 -0.98 26.20 17.26
C ALA A 486 -2.11 27.08 16.69
N GLN A 487 -1.89 27.74 15.55
CA GLN A 487 -2.91 28.53 14.87
C GLN A 487 -4.12 27.68 14.44
N CYS A 488 -3.89 26.52 13.82
CA CYS A 488 -4.97 25.62 13.44
C CYS A 488 -5.68 25.02 14.66
N THR A 489 -4.97 24.81 15.77
CA THR A 489 -5.58 24.33 17.02
C THR A 489 -6.50 25.40 17.63
N SER A 490 -6.11 26.67 17.63
CA SER A 490 -7.00 27.76 18.06
C SER A 490 -8.27 27.84 17.21
N LYS A 491 -8.13 27.74 15.88
CA LYS A 491 -9.29 27.72 14.96
C LYS A 491 -10.18 26.49 15.15
N PHE A 492 -9.58 25.33 15.43
CA PHE A 492 -10.34 24.14 15.78
C PHE A 492 -11.19 24.34 17.03
N TYR A 493 -10.64 24.92 18.09
CA TYR A 493 -11.37 25.19 19.33
C TYR A 493 -12.30 26.41 19.25
N GLY A 494 -12.11 27.31 18.28
CA GLY A 494 -12.89 28.54 18.17
C GLY A 494 -12.46 29.62 19.17
N VAL A 495 -11.18 29.59 19.58
CA VAL A 495 -10.59 30.54 20.52
C VAL A 495 -9.63 31.49 19.81
N ASP A 496 -9.35 32.65 20.42
CA ASP A 496 -8.39 33.60 19.87
C ASP A 496 -6.97 33.04 19.93
N ARG A 497 -6.64 32.37 21.04
CA ARG A 497 -5.29 31.86 21.28
C ARG A 497 -5.29 30.59 22.12
N ILE A 498 -4.26 29.78 21.89
CA ILE A 498 -3.82 28.78 22.85
C ILE A 498 -2.43 29.19 23.37
N HIS A 499 -2.19 28.99 24.65
CA HIS A 499 -0.89 29.19 25.28
C HIS A 499 -0.36 27.90 25.89
N LYS A 500 0.96 27.83 26.05
CA LYS A 500 1.61 26.64 26.59
C LYS A 500 1.35 26.57 28.09
N GLN A 501 0.80 25.44 28.55
CA GLN A 501 0.67 25.13 29.98
C GLN A 501 2.03 24.89 30.65
#